data_AF-F0UC56-F1
#
_entry.id   AF-F0UC56-F1
#
_cell.length_a   1.000
_cell.length_b   1.000
_cell.length_c   1.000
_cell.angle_alpha   90.00
_cell.angle_beta   90.00
_cell.angle_gamma   90.00
#
_symmetry.space_group_name_H-M   'P 1'
#
loop_
_entity.id
_entity.type
_entity.pdbx_description
1 polymer ?
#
loop_
_entity_poly.entity_id
_entity_poly.type
_entity_poly.pdbx_seq_one_letter_code
_entity_poly.pdbx_strand_id
1 'polypeptide(L)'
;MAPTSFCWGCLSNLQRGPRLLQPLSALRIAPFHTTAPAFALPIKKKPGSGQSEAPKFRESLSARINKKVKREKPRPPAPGERRAAKERIVLSNTNALEVPDMQELSVENMTNADLRGHTVGLPMALIDRLRGARAFKTTQGWSLFRRPGTLVREETLELGRLITGIGDGESETKGKTIKRIITGDKGTGKSVHLTQAMTLALLKGWVIVTIPEAQDLTIGHTAYAPSPSDPGKYVQQDAVAKVLQRMIAANAPLLAKLHISQNHLNLKAPVRPDMTLEQLAKLGIDDTAHAWPIFQALWSELTATEATTNVDGQKPFSSRPPILVTVDGLAHWMTNSQYRTAEYEIIHAHDLALVNHFLSLLLSERSSPALPNGGLLLYSTSTSNTPTLYTFEVLLEQLAARTAGIPTDSSEFPAVSQYRRPDQRVLALLNEAKDLSTQRLTGLDKEDSKGLLEYFAHSGILREKITEEFVSEKWTLSGMGIIGELEKLGKRVRVPPPIPMPAAN
;
A
#
# COMPACT_ATOMS: atom_id res chain seq x y z
N MET A 1 52.58 -21.29 -15.30
CA MET A 1 52.66 -19.85 -14.99
C MET A 1 52.37 -19.08 -16.26
N ALA A 2 51.17 -18.50 -16.36
CA ALA A 2 50.75 -17.60 -17.42
C ALA A 2 50.17 -16.35 -16.73
N PRO A 3 50.52 -15.13 -17.13
CA PRO A 3 50.09 -13.93 -16.44
C PRO A 3 48.62 -13.65 -16.74
N THR A 4 47.76 -13.71 -15.73
CA THR A 4 46.36 -13.28 -15.82
C THR A 4 46.30 -11.76 -15.84
N SER A 5 46.06 -11.19 -17.01
CA SER A 5 45.77 -9.77 -17.19
C SER A 5 44.42 -9.44 -16.53
N PHE A 6 44.47 -8.86 -15.34
CA PHE A 6 43.31 -8.29 -14.66
C PHE A 6 42.78 -7.07 -15.45
N CYS A 7 41.73 -7.29 -16.26
CA CYS A 7 41.03 -6.22 -16.96
C CYS A 7 40.29 -5.32 -15.98
N TRP A 8 40.75 -4.08 -15.86
CA TRP A 8 40.19 -3.00 -15.03
C TRP A 8 38.74 -2.61 -15.36
N GLY A 9 38.15 -3.12 -16.46
CA GLY A 9 36.77 -2.84 -16.87
C GLY A 9 35.69 -3.44 -15.95
N CYS A 10 36.02 -4.46 -15.15
CA CYS A 10 35.06 -5.09 -14.23
C CYS A 10 34.85 -4.32 -12.92
N LEU A 11 35.77 -3.44 -12.53
CA LEU A 11 35.62 -2.59 -11.33
C LEU A 11 34.80 -1.32 -11.58
N SER A 12 34.67 -0.86 -12.83
CA SER A 12 33.98 0.38 -13.17
C SER A 12 32.46 0.29 -13.25
N ASN A 13 31.88 -0.92 -13.19
CA ASN A 13 30.43 -1.16 -13.23
C ASN A 13 29.82 -1.55 -11.88
N LEU A 14 30.60 -1.54 -10.79
CA LEU A 14 30.01 -1.40 -9.46
C LEU A 14 29.47 0.03 -9.34
N GLN A 15 28.15 0.16 -9.28
CA GLN A 15 27.50 1.44 -9.05
C GLN A 15 28.15 2.15 -7.87
N ARG A 16 28.57 3.39 -8.11
CA ARG A 16 28.94 4.35 -7.07
C ARG A 16 27.76 4.45 -6.09
N GLY A 17 27.93 3.90 -4.88
CA GLY A 17 27.15 4.32 -3.72
C GLY A 17 27.27 5.84 -3.51
N PRO A 18 26.40 6.45 -2.68
CA PRO A 18 26.48 7.88 -2.43
C PRO A 18 27.88 8.21 -1.88
N ARG A 19 28.61 9.09 -2.57
CA ARG A 19 29.91 9.61 -2.14
C ARG A 19 29.77 10.30 -0.79
N LEU A 20 29.96 9.57 0.29
CA LEU A 20 30.58 10.07 1.51
C LEU A 20 32.04 9.64 1.44
N LEU A 21 32.96 10.52 1.82
CA LEU A 21 34.44 10.50 1.68
C LEU A 21 34.96 11.46 0.59
N GLN A 22 34.93 12.75 0.93
CA GLN A 22 35.91 13.71 0.44
C GLN A 22 37.26 13.47 1.17
N PRO A 23 38.41 13.71 0.51
CA PRO A 23 39.70 13.63 1.18
C PRO A 23 39.85 14.71 2.26
N LEU A 24 40.32 14.27 3.43
CA LEU A 24 40.71 15.09 4.57
C LEU A 24 41.92 15.96 4.22
N SER A 25 41.67 17.18 3.79
CA SER A 25 42.66 18.26 3.85
C SER A 25 41.96 19.61 3.99
N ALA A 26 41.35 19.81 5.15
CA ALA A 26 41.08 21.11 5.74
C ALA A 26 40.88 20.90 7.25
N LEU A 27 41.86 21.31 8.04
CA LEU A 27 41.73 21.45 9.49
C LEU A 27 40.51 22.37 9.78
N ARG A 28 39.39 21.77 10.18
CA ARG A 28 38.26 22.50 10.75
C ARG A 28 38.57 22.76 12.21
N ILE A 29 39.21 23.89 12.48
CA ILE A 29 39.26 24.47 13.82
C ILE A 29 37.86 24.98 14.12
N ALA A 30 37.19 24.39 15.11
CA ALA A 30 35.91 24.87 15.61
C ALA A 30 36.14 26.13 16.45
N PRO A 31 35.47 27.27 16.18
CA PRO A 31 35.54 28.41 17.07
C PRO A 31 34.42 28.29 18.10
N PHE A 32 34.72 27.63 19.22
CA PHE A 32 33.98 27.83 20.47
C PHE A 32 34.52 29.08 21.17
N HIS A 33 34.24 30.28 20.66
CA HIS A 33 34.44 31.51 21.45
C HIS A 33 33.41 32.59 21.11
N THR A 34 32.74 33.05 22.16
CA THR A 34 31.78 34.15 22.19
C THR A 34 32.51 35.50 22.23
N THR A 35 32.68 36.17 21.10
CA THR A 35 32.99 37.62 21.05
C THR A 35 32.41 38.25 19.79
N ALA A 36 31.75 39.41 19.96
CA ALA A 36 30.97 40.11 18.94
C ALA A 36 31.81 40.58 17.72
N PRO A 37 31.29 40.50 16.47
CA PRO A 37 32.01 40.86 15.24
C PRO A 37 32.13 42.37 14.99
N ALA A 38 31.92 43.22 16.01
CA ALA A 38 31.87 44.67 15.86
C ALA A 38 33.26 45.35 15.82
N PHE A 39 34.36 44.62 16.03
CA PHE A 39 35.72 45.16 16.05
C PHE A 39 36.70 44.49 15.07
N ALA A 40 36.20 43.79 14.03
CA ALA A 40 37.07 43.27 12.98
C ALA A 40 37.57 44.42 12.08
N LEU A 41 38.89 44.66 12.11
CA LEU A 41 39.56 45.61 11.20
C LEU A 41 39.27 45.25 9.74
N PRO A 42 38.99 46.23 8.85
CA PRO A 42 38.64 45.94 7.46
C PRO A 42 39.79 45.23 6.74
N ILE A 43 39.45 44.11 6.10
CA ILE A 43 40.37 43.31 5.28
C ILE A 43 40.97 44.24 4.21
N LYS A 44 42.30 44.46 4.28
CA LYS A 44 43.04 45.26 3.30
C LYS A 44 42.79 44.69 1.90
N LYS A 45 42.21 45.50 1.00
CA LYS A 45 42.14 45.23 -0.43
C LYS A 45 43.55 44.91 -0.94
N LYS A 46 43.74 43.74 -1.55
CA LYS A 46 44.94 43.45 -2.35
C LYS A 46 45.10 44.56 -3.38
N PRO A 47 46.29 45.17 -3.53
CA PRO A 47 46.51 46.18 -4.55
C PRO A 47 46.27 45.54 -5.92
N GLY A 48 45.38 46.15 -6.70
CA GLY A 48 45.23 45.83 -8.11
C GLY A 48 46.59 45.98 -8.78
N SER A 49 46.99 44.96 -9.53
CA SER A 49 48.14 45.00 -10.42
C SER A 49 47.84 45.96 -11.57
N GLY A 50 47.84 47.25 -11.27
CA GLY A 50 47.90 48.35 -12.22
C GLY A 50 49.35 48.69 -12.52
N GLN A 51 50.14 47.69 -12.94
CA GLN A 51 51.39 47.92 -13.64
C GLN A 51 51.40 47.05 -14.89
N SER A 52 51.67 47.74 -15.98
CA SER A 52 51.78 47.28 -17.35
C SER A 52 52.71 46.07 -17.50
N GLU A 53 52.16 44.87 -17.53
CA GLU A 53 52.78 43.77 -18.26
C GLU A 53 52.23 43.79 -19.68
N ALA A 54 53.12 43.96 -20.64
CA ALA A 54 52.83 43.86 -22.07
C ALA A 54 52.07 42.55 -22.38
N PRO A 55 51.17 42.53 -23.38
CA PRO A 55 50.41 41.34 -23.70
C PRO A 55 51.38 40.19 -24.02
N LYS A 56 51.28 39.08 -23.26
CA LYS A 56 52.03 37.86 -23.55
C LYS A 56 51.70 37.42 -24.97
N PHE A 57 52.69 37.52 -25.84
CA PHE A 57 52.59 37.22 -27.26
C PHE A 57 52.16 35.74 -27.41
N ARG A 58 50.96 35.53 -27.98
CA ARG A 58 50.31 34.23 -28.31
C ARG A 58 49.38 33.58 -27.27
N GLU A 59 48.81 34.30 -26.31
CA GLU A 59 47.55 33.84 -25.68
C GLU A 59 46.35 34.53 -26.34
N SER A 60 45.50 33.76 -27.01
CA SER A 60 44.27 34.25 -27.61
C SER A 60 43.33 34.79 -26.51
N LEU A 61 43.32 36.11 -26.32
CA LEU A 61 42.37 36.86 -25.49
C LEU A 61 40.93 36.85 -26.03
N SER A 62 40.51 35.80 -26.73
CA SER A 62 39.10 35.60 -27.00
C SER A 62 38.50 34.94 -25.76
N ALA A 63 37.84 35.73 -24.90
CA ALA A 63 36.87 35.18 -23.97
C ALA A 63 36.00 34.19 -24.76
N ARG A 64 35.91 32.93 -24.31
CA ARG A 64 35.04 31.94 -24.95
C ARG A 64 33.62 32.47 -24.86
N ILE A 65 33.19 33.20 -25.90
CA ILE A 65 31.82 33.63 -26.06
C ILE A 65 31.06 32.33 -26.23
N ASN A 66 30.36 31.91 -25.18
CA ASN A 66 29.42 30.80 -25.25
C ASN A 66 28.40 31.19 -26.30
N LYS A 67 28.62 30.74 -27.54
CA LYS A 67 27.73 30.97 -28.67
C LYS A 67 26.36 30.51 -28.18
N LYS A 68 25.42 31.45 -28.02
CA LYS A 68 24.04 31.16 -27.62
C LYS A 68 23.39 30.41 -28.77
N VAL A 69 23.75 29.13 -28.94
CA VAL A 69 22.96 28.21 -29.73
C VAL A 69 21.59 28.23 -29.06
N LYS A 70 20.58 28.72 -29.77
CA LYS A 70 19.18 28.63 -29.34
C LYS A 70 18.82 27.15 -29.28
N ARG A 71 19.21 26.49 -28.19
CA ARG A 71 18.71 25.17 -27.85
C ARG A 71 17.27 25.41 -27.41
N GLU A 72 16.32 24.92 -28.19
CA GLU A 72 14.93 24.86 -27.75
C GLU A 72 14.90 24.10 -26.42
N LYS A 73 14.58 24.80 -25.34
CA LYS A 73 14.45 24.16 -24.03
C LYS A 73 13.17 23.34 -24.08
N PRO A 74 13.20 22.05 -23.68
CA PRO A 74 11.98 21.26 -23.62
C PRO A 74 10.98 21.94 -22.68
N ARG A 75 9.71 21.92 -23.05
CA ARG A 75 8.63 22.48 -22.23
C ARG A 75 8.64 21.79 -20.86
N PRO A 76 8.51 22.55 -19.75
CA PRO A 76 8.37 21.92 -18.45
C PRO A 76 7.10 21.06 -18.42
N PRO A 77 7.12 19.94 -17.68
CA PRO A 77 5.95 19.07 -17.54
C PRO A 77 4.78 19.82 -16.90
N ALA A 78 3.56 19.38 -17.21
CA ALA A 78 2.34 19.96 -16.66
C ALA A 78 2.26 19.75 -15.12
N PRO A 79 1.52 20.60 -14.39
CA PRO A 79 1.29 20.39 -12.96
C PRO A 79 0.67 19.00 -12.73
N GLY A 80 1.23 18.24 -11.79
CA GLY A 80 0.78 16.89 -11.46
C GLY A 80 1.36 15.76 -12.34
N GLU A 81 1.90 16.05 -13.53
CA GLU A 81 2.41 15.02 -14.45
C GLU A 81 3.53 14.18 -13.82
N ARG A 82 4.45 14.83 -13.09
CA ARG A 82 5.54 14.13 -12.37
C ARG A 82 5.04 13.20 -11.28
N ARG A 83 3.95 13.57 -10.59
CA ARG A 83 3.34 12.74 -9.54
C ARG A 83 2.61 11.56 -10.16
N ALA A 84 1.80 11.81 -11.18
CA ALA A 84 1.12 10.78 -11.94
C ALA A 84 2.10 9.78 -12.56
N ALA A 85 3.25 10.23 -13.07
CA ALA A 85 4.30 9.35 -13.60
C ALA A 85 4.90 8.41 -12.54
N LYS A 86 5.03 8.86 -11.28
CA LYS A 86 5.51 8.04 -10.16
C LYS A 86 4.45 7.07 -9.63
N GLU A 87 3.17 7.45 -9.70
CA GLU A 87 2.03 6.64 -9.28
C GLU A 87 1.50 5.73 -10.39
N ARG A 88 2.01 5.85 -11.62
CA ARG A 88 1.57 5.08 -12.78
C ARG A 88 1.90 3.60 -12.60
N ILE A 89 0.89 2.76 -12.75
CA ILE A 89 1.01 1.30 -12.67
C ILE A 89 0.84 0.69 -14.07
N VAL A 90 1.84 -0.09 -14.49
CA VAL A 90 1.84 -0.87 -15.73
C VAL A 90 1.53 -2.32 -15.38
N LEU A 91 0.42 -2.86 -15.91
CA LEU A 91 -0.08 -4.20 -15.57
C LEU A 91 0.16 -5.24 -16.68
N SER A 92 0.65 -4.81 -17.83
CA SER A 92 0.92 -5.70 -18.97
C SER A 92 2.22 -5.31 -19.64
N ASN A 93 2.95 -6.32 -20.08
CA ASN A 93 4.16 -6.19 -20.88
C ASN A 93 4.01 -6.99 -22.17
N THR A 94 4.06 -6.31 -23.30
CA THR A 94 3.91 -6.97 -24.60
C THR A 94 5.09 -7.87 -24.95
N ASN A 95 6.27 -7.62 -24.38
CA ASN A 95 7.49 -8.36 -24.67
C ASN A 95 7.62 -9.64 -23.85
N ALA A 96 6.83 -9.78 -22.78
CA ALA A 96 6.83 -10.98 -21.95
C ALA A 96 6.08 -12.11 -22.67
N LEU A 97 6.58 -13.34 -22.50
CA LEU A 97 5.94 -14.52 -23.06
C LEU A 97 4.65 -14.81 -22.28
N GLU A 98 3.65 -15.32 -22.98
CA GLU A 98 2.43 -15.81 -22.36
C GLU A 98 2.70 -17.20 -21.80
N VAL A 99 2.37 -17.38 -20.52
CA VAL A 99 2.50 -18.68 -19.86
C VAL A 99 1.37 -19.59 -20.33
N PRO A 100 1.69 -20.76 -20.94
CA PRO A 100 0.68 -21.69 -21.41
C PRO A 100 -0.14 -22.20 -20.22
N ASP A 101 -1.43 -22.47 -20.45
CA ASP A 101 -2.37 -23.09 -19.50
C ASP A 101 -2.55 -22.37 -18.15
N MET A 102 -2.11 -21.12 -18.04
CA MET A 102 -2.30 -20.35 -16.82
C MET A 102 -3.79 -20.01 -16.65
N GLN A 103 -4.39 -20.63 -15.65
CA GLN A 103 -5.81 -20.51 -15.33
C GLN A 103 -6.12 -19.12 -14.76
N GLU A 104 -7.38 -18.70 -14.87
CA GLU A 104 -7.87 -17.48 -14.22
C GLU A 104 -8.51 -17.81 -12.86
N LEU A 105 -8.43 -16.85 -11.95
CA LEU A 105 -9.05 -16.96 -10.64
C LEU A 105 -10.57 -16.87 -10.80
N SER A 106 -11.27 -17.96 -10.54
CA SER A 106 -12.72 -18.07 -10.66
C SER A 106 -13.37 -18.38 -9.31
N VAL A 107 -14.70 -18.38 -9.27
CA VAL A 107 -15.46 -18.75 -8.06
C VAL A 107 -15.23 -20.21 -7.68
N GLU A 108 -15.01 -21.08 -8.66
CA GLU A 108 -14.80 -22.52 -8.48
C GLU A 108 -13.36 -22.84 -8.06
N ASN A 109 -12.40 -22.09 -8.63
CA ASN A 109 -10.98 -22.33 -8.40
C ASN A 109 -10.48 -21.77 -7.05
N MET A 110 -11.24 -20.90 -6.38
CA MET A 110 -10.74 -20.18 -5.20
C MET A 110 -10.46 -21.07 -3.98
N THR A 111 -11.10 -22.24 -3.89
CA THR A 111 -10.95 -23.20 -2.79
C THR A 111 -10.13 -24.43 -3.18
N ASN A 112 -9.73 -24.54 -4.45
CA ASN A 112 -9.04 -25.73 -4.95
C ASN A 112 -7.60 -25.80 -4.41
N ALA A 113 -7.30 -26.83 -3.62
CA ALA A 113 -5.99 -27.06 -3.03
C ALA A 113 -4.92 -27.42 -4.07
N ASP A 114 -5.30 -27.97 -5.22
CA ASP A 114 -4.37 -28.37 -6.28
C ASP A 114 -3.63 -27.18 -6.89
N LEU A 115 -4.24 -25.99 -6.81
CA LEU A 115 -3.65 -24.75 -7.32
C LEU A 115 -2.61 -24.17 -6.35
N ARG A 116 -2.40 -24.73 -5.15
CA ARG A 116 -1.35 -24.31 -4.23
C ARG A 116 0.01 -24.35 -4.94
N GLY A 117 0.80 -23.29 -4.74
CA GLY A 117 2.12 -23.16 -5.35
C GLY A 117 2.09 -22.79 -6.84
N HIS A 118 0.92 -22.73 -7.48
CA HIS A 118 0.78 -22.32 -8.87
C HIS A 118 0.37 -20.85 -8.98
N THR A 119 0.82 -20.20 -10.06
CA THR A 119 0.45 -18.81 -10.34
C THR A 119 -0.83 -18.78 -11.18
N VAL A 120 -1.84 -18.09 -10.65
CA VAL A 120 -3.16 -17.95 -11.29
C VAL A 120 -3.33 -16.50 -11.77
N GLY A 121 -3.91 -16.33 -12.95
CA GLY A 121 -4.20 -15.02 -13.53
C GLY A 121 -5.35 -14.30 -12.84
N LEU A 122 -5.22 -12.99 -12.65
CA LEU A 122 -6.37 -12.17 -12.26
C LEU A 122 -7.31 -12.01 -13.47
N PRO A 123 -8.64 -12.14 -13.31
CA PRO A 123 -9.59 -12.03 -14.41
C PRO A 123 -9.52 -10.66 -15.09
N MET A 124 -9.42 -10.63 -16.42
CA MET A 124 -9.29 -9.38 -17.18
C MET A 124 -10.47 -8.42 -16.95
N ALA A 125 -11.68 -8.97 -16.82
CA ALA A 125 -12.90 -8.19 -16.59
C ALA A 125 -12.90 -7.40 -15.27
N LEU A 126 -12.09 -7.81 -14.29
CA LEU A 126 -12.03 -7.18 -12.97
C LEU A 126 -10.84 -6.22 -12.82
N ILE A 127 -9.87 -6.23 -13.74
CA ILE A 127 -8.65 -5.42 -13.61
C ILE A 127 -8.95 -3.94 -13.48
N ASP A 128 -9.87 -3.41 -14.29
CA ASP A 128 -10.19 -1.97 -14.26
C ASP A 128 -10.85 -1.57 -12.93
N ARG A 129 -11.63 -2.48 -12.34
CA ARG A 129 -12.22 -2.28 -11.00
C ARG A 129 -11.16 -2.33 -9.91
N LEU A 130 -10.23 -3.29 -9.98
CA LEU A 130 -9.09 -3.39 -9.06
C LEU A 130 -8.14 -2.18 -9.20
N ARG A 131 -7.96 -1.66 -10.41
CA ARG A 131 -7.22 -0.42 -10.69
C ARG A 131 -7.94 0.79 -10.08
N GLY A 132 -9.26 0.88 -10.26
CA GLY A 132 -10.11 1.91 -9.65
C GLY A 132 -10.06 1.88 -8.12
N ALA A 133 -10.02 0.68 -7.53
CA ALA A 133 -9.85 0.45 -6.10
C ALA A 133 -8.43 0.74 -5.57
N ARG A 134 -7.48 1.04 -6.46
CA ARG A 134 -6.03 1.16 -6.16
C ARG A 134 -5.46 -0.09 -5.47
N ALA A 135 -5.87 -1.27 -5.90
CA ALA A 135 -5.40 -2.54 -5.35
C ALA A 135 -3.94 -2.83 -5.68
N PHE A 136 -3.46 -2.33 -6.83
CA PHE A 136 -2.09 -2.51 -7.30
C PHE A 136 -1.18 -1.38 -6.80
N LYS A 137 0.07 -1.72 -6.49
CA LYS A 137 1.10 -0.76 -6.06
C LYS A 137 2.24 -0.67 -7.05
N THR A 138 2.89 0.48 -7.11
CA THR A 138 4.01 0.74 -8.03
C THR A 138 5.28 -0.02 -7.66
N THR A 139 5.42 -0.44 -6.41
CA THR A 139 6.55 -1.24 -5.92
C THR A 139 6.47 -2.71 -6.36
N GLN A 140 5.31 -3.17 -6.86
CA GLN A 140 5.07 -4.55 -7.28
C GLN A 140 5.48 -4.74 -8.75
N GLY A 141 6.00 -5.91 -9.09
CA GLY A 141 6.53 -6.23 -10.43
C GLY A 141 5.52 -6.61 -11.50
N TRP A 142 4.31 -6.03 -11.55
CA TRP A 142 3.30 -6.40 -12.57
C TRP A 142 3.76 -6.15 -14.00
N SER A 143 4.60 -5.15 -14.21
CA SER A 143 5.11 -4.75 -15.52
C SER A 143 6.07 -5.75 -16.15
N LEU A 144 6.39 -6.85 -15.46
CA LEU A 144 7.27 -7.87 -16.01
C LEU A 144 6.53 -8.87 -16.86
N PHE A 145 5.24 -9.10 -16.58
CA PHE A 145 4.46 -10.20 -17.14
C PHE A 145 3.48 -9.70 -18.19
N ARG A 146 3.01 -10.62 -19.05
CA ARG A 146 2.03 -10.32 -20.09
C ARG A 146 0.66 -9.95 -19.48
N ARG A 147 0.23 -10.71 -18.49
CA ARG A 147 -1.00 -10.51 -17.70
C ARG A 147 -0.67 -10.59 -16.19
N PRO A 148 -1.38 -9.83 -15.33
CA PRO A 148 -1.14 -9.87 -13.89
C PRO A 148 -1.60 -11.22 -13.32
N GLY A 149 -0.68 -11.94 -12.68
CA GLY A 149 -0.94 -13.18 -11.97
C GLY A 149 -0.48 -13.11 -10.52
N THR A 150 -1.12 -13.89 -9.65
CA THR A 150 -0.74 -14.03 -8.25
C THR A 150 -0.57 -15.49 -7.90
N LEU A 151 0.41 -15.78 -7.05
CA LEU A 151 0.65 -17.12 -6.49
C LEU A 151 -0.47 -17.48 -5.50
N VAL A 152 -1.04 -18.68 -5.64
CA VAL A 152 -1.98 -19.23 -4.66
C VAL A 152 -1.19 -19.88 -3.54
N ARG A 153 -1.29 -19.29 -2.35
CA ARG A 153 -0.67 -19.82 -1.12
C ARG A 153 -1.73 -20.50 -0.26
N GLU A 154 -1.30 -21.18 0.79
CA GLU A 154 -2.20 -21.70 1.83
C GLU A 154 -3.08 -20.60 2.43
N GLU A 155 -2.50 -19.43 2.71
CA GLU A 155 -3.25 -18.29 3.25
C GLU A 155 -4.29 -17.74 2.25
N THR A 156 -4.03 -17.87 0.94
CA THR A 156 -4.98 -17.50 -0.12
C THR A 156 -6.15 -18.48 -0.18
N LEU A 157 -5.90 -19.78 0.02
CA LEU A 157 -6.95 -20.80 0.09
C LEU A 157 -7.82 -20.63 1.33
N GLU A 158 -7.22 -20.31 2.47
CA GLU A 158 -7.97 -19.94 3.69
C GLU A 158 -8.89 -18.74 3.42
N LEU A 159 -8.36 -17.68 2.80
CA LEU A 159 -9.13 -16.50 2.42
C LEU A 159 -10.33 -16.87 1.51
N GLY A 160 -10.11 -17.75 0.53
CA GLY A 160 -11.18 -18.31 -0.31
C GLY A 160 -12.26 -18.99 0.51
N ARG A 161 -11.89 -19.89 1.42
CA ARG A 161 -12.82 -20.60 2.32
C ARG A 161 -13.62 -19.65 3.22
N LEU A 162 -13.02 -18.58 3.71
CA LEU A 162 -13.71 -17.58 4.52
C LEU A 162 -14.74 -16.80 3.72
N ILE A 163 -14.37 -16.37 2.51
CA ILE A 163 -15.27 -15.59 1.64
C ILE A 163 -16.45 -16.46 1.20
N THR A 164 -16.22 -17.74 0.85
CA THR A 164 -17.31 -18.68 0.57
C THR A 164 -18.16 -18.93 1.81
N GLY A 165 -17.55 -19.15 2.99
CA GLY A 165 -18.27 -19.45 4.23
C GLY A 165 -19.09 -18.29 4.80
N ILE A 166 -18.72 -17.04 4.51
CA ILE A 166 -19.50 -15.86 4.89
C ILE A 166 -20.67 -15.64 3.92
N GLY A 167 -20.42 -15.82 2.62
CA GLY A 167 -21.37 -15.52 1.55
C GLY A 167 -22.40 -16.62 1.27
N ASP A 168 -21.98 -17.88 1.30
CA ASP A 168 -22.81 -19.04 1.00
C ASP A 168 -23.38 -19.62 2.31
N GLY A 169 -24.69 -19.84 2.36
CA GLY A 169 -25.46 -19.93 3.61
C GLY A 169 -25.40 -21.24 4.41
N GLU A 170 -24.46 -22.14 4.13
CA GLU A 170 -24.40 -23.49 4.71
C GLU A 170 -23.36 -23.66 5.83
N SER A 171 -22.51 -22.66 6.08
CA SER A 171 -21.45 -22.73 7.10
C SER A 171 -21.79 -21.97 8.39
N GLU A 172 -21.19 -22.39 9.52
CA GLU A 172 -21.28 -21.73 10.83
C GLU A 172 -20.83 -20.26 10.81
N THR A 173 -20.16 -19.83 9.74
CA THR A 173 -19.65 -18.47 9.53
C THR A 173 -20.60 -17.51 8.81
N LYS A 174 -21.81 -17.95 8.46
CA LYS A 174 -22.79 -17.12 7.73
C LYS A 174 -23.08 -15.80 8.46
N GLY A 175 -22.96 -14.69 7.73
CA GLY A 175 -23.26 -13.36 8.26
C GLY A 175 -22.34 -12.89 9.40
N LYS A 176 -21.28 -13.64 9.74
CA LYS A 176 -20.30 -13.23 10.74
C LYS A 176 -19.36 -12.17 10.17
N THR A 177 -18.93 -11.25 11.02
CA THR A 177 -17.88 -10.29 10.69
C THR A 177 -16.53 -10.86 11.14
N ILE A 178 -15.65 -11.15 10.19
CA ILE A 178 -14.29 -11.63 10.50
C ILE A 178 -13.32 -10.45 10.46
N LYS A 179 -12.51 -10.30 11.51
CA LYS A 179 -11.57 -9.19 11.66
C LYS A 179 -10.15 -9.74 11.75
N ARG A 180 -9.30 -9.38 10.77
CA ARG A 180 -7.91 -9.85 10.70
C ARG A 180 -6.93 -8.70 10.50
N ILE A 181 -5.84 -8.71 11.28
CA ILE A 181 -4.65 -7.92 10.99
C ILE A 181 -3.61 -8.81 10.32
N ILE A 182 -3.20 -8.43 9.11
CA ILE A 182 -2.17 -9.09 8.33
C ILE A 182 -0.80 -8.51 8.74
N THR A 183 0.02 -9.36 9.34
CA THR A 183 1.39 -9.05 9.76
C THR A 183 2.40 -9.83 8.93
N GLY A 184 3.69 -9.50 9.05
CA GLY A 184 4.76 -10.22 8.37
C GLY A 184 5.89 -9.31 7.94
N ASP A 185 6.97 -9.91 7.46
CA ASP A 185 8.21 -9.21 7.14
C ASP A 185 8.09 -8.40 5.84
N LYS A 186 9.14 -7.63 5.52
CA LYS A 186 9.19 -6.84 4.30
C LYS A 186 9.24 -7.74 3.08
N GLY A 187 8.32 -7.50 2.13
CA GLY A 187 8.28 -8.24 0.88
C GLY A 187 7.61 -9.62 0.94
N THR A 188 6.93 -9.98 2.03
CA THR A 188 6.20 -11.27 2.13
C THR A 188 4.91 -11.34 1.30
N GLY A 189 4.42 -10.20 0.79
CA GLY A 189 3.23 -10.15 -0.08
C GLY A 189 1.95 -9.63 0.57
N LYS A 190 2.01 -8.99 1.74
CA LYS A 190 0.85 -8.41 2.46
C LYS A 190 -0.13 -7.63 1.58
N SER A 191 0.37 -6.67 0.79
CA SER A 191 -0.48 -5.88 -0.11
C SER A 191 -1.06 -6.70 -1.27
N VAL A 192 -0.34 -7.72 -1.75
CA VAL A 192 -0.85 -8.63 -2.81
C VAL A 192 -1.94 -9.54 -2.23
N HIS A 193 -1.81 -9.98 -0.98
CA HIS A 193 -2.85 -10.74 -0.30
C HIS A 193 -4.14 -9.94 -0.14
N LEU A 194 -4.06 -8.63 0.13
CA LEU A 194 -5.22 -7.74 0.06
C LEU A 194 -5.82 -7.66 -1.36
N THR A 195 -4.98 -7.59 -2.41
CA THR A 195 -5.46 -7.62 -3.80
C THR A 195 -6.19 -8.93 -4.12
N GLN A 196 -5.71 -10.06 -3.60
CA GLN A 196 -6.37 -11.36 -3.73
C GLN A 196 -7.74 -11.34 -3.04
N ALA A 197 -7.82 -10.83 -1.80
CA ALA A 197 -9.09 -10.67 -1.09
C ALA A 197 -10.10 -9.84 -1.89
N MET A 198 -9.65 -8.70 -2.45
CA MET A 198 -10.50 -7.85 -3.28
C MET A 198 -10.98 -8.59 -4.53
N THR A 199 -10.12 -9.37 -5.18
CA THR A 199 -10.49 -10.11 -6.39
C THR A 199 -11.57 -11.15 -6.09
N LEU A 200 -11.38 -11.94 -5.02
CA LEU A 200 -12.34 -12.95 -4.57
C LEU A 200 -13.69 -12.32 -4.15
N ALA A 201 -13.65 -11.20 -3.45
CA ALA A 201 -14.84 -10.44 -3.08
C ALA A 201 -15.60 -9.92 -4.30
N LEU A 202 -14.90 -9.37 -5.32
CA LEU A 202 -15.54 -8.94 -6.57
C LEU A 202 -16.18 -10.10 -7.31
N LEU A 203 -15.55 -11.27 -7.34
CA LEU A 203 -16.07 -12.48 -7.99
C LEU A 203 -17.38 -12.96 -7.34
N LYS A 204 -17.48 -12.87 -6.01
CA LYS A 204 -18.70 -13.18 -5.25
C LYS A 204 -19.72 -12.03 -5.17
N GLY A 205 -19.44 -10.89 -5.81
CA GLY A 205 -20.36 -9.76 -5.83
C GLY A 205 -20.48 -9.01 -4.49
N TRP A 206 -19.41 -8.97 -3.69
CA TRP A 206 -19.34 -8.20 -2.45
C TRP A 206 -19.01 -6.73 -2.71
N VAL A 207 -19.37 -5.86 -1.76
CA VAL A 207 -19.02 -4.45 -1.80
C VAL A 207 -17.63 -4.24 -1.20
N ILE A 208 -16.75 -3.57 -1.94
CA ILE A 208 -15.37 -3.35 -1.53
C ILE A 208 -15.13 -1.90 -1.14
N VAL A 209 -14.55 -1.69 0.04
CA VAL A 209 -14.11 -0.38 0.52
C VAL A 209 -12.62 -0.45 0.83
N THR A 210 -11.83 0.40 0.14
CA THR A 210 -10.37 0.33 0.20
C THR A 210 -9.73 1.64 0.65
N ILE A 211 -8.75 1.50 1.53
CA ILE A 211 -7.76 2.52 1.86
C ILE A 211 -6.39 1.97 1.47
N PRO A 212 -5.87 2.34 0.28
CA PRO A 212 -4.64 1.76 -0.26
C PRO A 212 -3.39 2.18 0.53
N GLU A 213 -3.42 3.36 1.15
CA GLU A 213 -2.35 3.91 1.96
C GLU A 213 -2.93 4.68 3.15
N ALA A 214 -2.80 4.12 4.35
CA ALA A 214 -3.25 4.74 5.60
C ALA A 214 -2.53 6.06 5.91
N GLN A 215 -1.28 6.22 5.46
CA GLN A 215 -0.45 7.41 5.65
C GLN A 215 -1.07 8.68 5.03
N ASP A 216 -1.85 8.54 3.95
CA ASP A 216 -2.46 9.68 3.26
C ASP A 216 -3.38 10.47 4.19
N LEU A 217 -3.98 9.80 5.18
CA LEU A 217 -4.87 10.42 6.15
C LEU A 217 -4.12 11.10 7.30
N THR A 218 -2.82 10.85 7.51
CA THR A 218 -2.10 11.31 8.69
C THR A 218 -0.94 12.27 8.41
N ILE A 219 -0.45 12.35 7.17
CA ILE A 219 0.69 13.21 6.76
C ILE A 219 0.37 14.72 6.74
N GLY A 220 -0.88 15.15 6.93
CA GLY A 220 -1.16 16.59 6.97
C GLY A 220 -1.31 17.27 5.60
N HIS A 221 -1.54 16.50 4.53
CA HIS A 221 -1.51 17.02 3.15
C HIS A 221 -2.89 17.31 2.55
N THR A 222 -3.97 16.86 3.19
CA THR A 222 -5.36 17.14 2.77
C THR A 222 -6.00 18.17 3.70
N ALA A 223 -6.96 18.93 3.19
CA ALA A 223 -7.73 19.86 4.02
C ALA A 223 -8.57 19.11 5.06
N TYR A 224 -8.72 19.71 6.24
CA TYR A 224 -9.47 19.16 7.36
C TYR A 224 -10.25 20.26 8.06
N ALA A 225 -11.37 19.89 8.67
CA ALA A 225 -12.23 20.78 9.44
C ALA A 225 -12.79 20.03 10.65
N PRO A 226 -13.12 20.70 11.77
CA PRO A 226 -13.84 20.07 12.86
C PRO A 226 -15.21 19.56 12.37
N SER A 227 -15.60 18.38 12.83
CA SER A 227 -16.89 17.78 12.49
C SER A 227 -18.03 18.56 13.16
N PRO A 228 -19.10 18.92 12.44
CA PRO A 228 -20.28 19.53 13.05
C PRO A 228 -21.12 18.51 13.84
N SER A 229 -21.05 17.21 13.49
CA SER A 229 -21.87 16.17 14.09
C SER A 229 -21.24 15.56 15.35
N ASP A 230 -19.91 15.39 15.33
CA ASP A 230 -19.16 14.73 16.40
C ASP A 230 -18.16 15.72 17.01
N PRO A 231 -18.41 16.27 18.21
CA PRO A 231 -17.48 17.18 18.84
C PRO A 231 -16.11 16.52 19.06
N GLY A 232 -15.03 17.26 18.79
CA GLY A 232 -13.65 16.80 18.97
C GLY A 232 -13.08 15.94 17.83
N LYS A 233 -13.89 15.55 16.83
CA LYS A 233 -13.39 14.83 15.64
C LYS A 233 -13.12 15.79 14.48
N TYR A 234 -12.18 15.41 13.63
CA TYR A 234 -11.81 16.18 12.44
C TYR A 234 -12.12 15.43 11.15
N VAL A 235 -12.81 16.08 10.22
CA VAL A 235 -13.24 15.53 8.93
C VAL A 235 -12.31 16.00 7.83
N GLN A 236 -11.92 15.07 6.95
CA GLN A 236 -11.12 15.34 5.74
C GLN A 236 -11.98 15.17 4.50
N GLN A 237 -12.61 16.25 4.04
CA GLN A 237 -13.58 16.24 2.93
C GLN A 237 -13.00 15.66 1.62
N ASP A 238 -11.84 16.16 1.19
CA ASP A 238 -11.17 15.68 -0.02
C ASP A 238 -10.79 14.20 0.05
N ALA A 239 -10.40 13.72 1.24
CA ALA A 239 -10.04 12.32 1.43
C ALA A 239 -11.27 11.41 1.33
N VAL A 240 -12.40 11.84 1.90
CA VAL A 240 -13.68 11.14 1.83
C VAL A 240 -14.20 11.09 0.39
N ALA A 241 -14.15 12.20 -0.36
CA ALA A 241 -14.52 12.21 -1.77
C ALA A 241 -13.69 11.21 -2.60
N LYS A 242 -12.39 11.10 -2.33
CA LYS A 242 -11.53 10.08 -2.95
C LYS A 242 -11.90 8.66 -2.55
N VAL A 243 -12.36 8.41 -1.31
CA VAL A 243 -12.87 7.09 -0.89
C VAL A 243 -14.14 6.75 -1.67
N LEU A 244 -15.09 7.68 -1.77
CA LEU A 244 -16.32 7.51 -2.55
C LEU A 244 -16.03 7.22 -4.02
N GLN A 245 -15.09 7.95 -4.63
CA GLN A 245 -14.65 7.71 -6.00
C GLN A 245 -14.12 6.28 -6.21
N ARG A 246 -13.34 5.75 -5.26
CA ARG A 246 -12.83 4.37 -5.31
C ARG A 246 -13.96 3.35 -5.13
N MET A 247 -14.89 3.60 -4.22
CA MET A 247 -16.05 2.73 -4.00
C MET A 247 -16.90 2.61 -5.27
N ILE A 248 -17.14 3.71 -5.99
CA ILE A 248 -17.88 3.68 -7.26
C ILE A 248 -17.09 2.92 -8.33
N ALA A 249 -15.81 3.24 -8.52
CA ALA A 249 -15.00 2.60 -9.55
C ALA A 249 -14.86 1.08 -9.34
N ALA A 250 -14.79 0.63 -8.08
CA ALA A 250 -14.71 -0.79 -7.75
C ALA A 250 -16.06 -1.51 -7.88
N ASN A 251 -17.16 -0.89 -7.44
CA ASN A 251 -18.45 -1.54 -7.20
C ASN A 251 -19.58 -1.09 -8.14
N ALA A 252 -19.28 -0.36 -9.21
CA ALA A 252 -20.26 0.21 -10.15
C ALA A 252 -21.47 -0.70 -10.49
N PRO A 253 -21.30 -1.97 -10.92
CA PRO A 253 -22.45 -2.80 -11.29
C PRO A 253 -23.32 -3.24 -10.11
N LEU A 254 -22.79 -3.22 -8.88
CA LEU A 254 -23.54 -3.55 -7.67
C LEU A 254 -24.30 -2.31 -7.18
N LEU A 255 -23.62 -1.17 -7.07
CA LEU A 255 -24.21 0.08 -6.60
C LEU A 255 -25.30 0.63 -7.53
N ALA A 256 -25.24 0.31 -8.82
CA ALA A 256 -26.29 0.66 -9.78
C ALA A 256 -27.60 -0.12 -9.55
N LYS A 257 -27.53 -1.32 -8.95
CA LYS A 257 -28.70 -2.17 -8.65
C LYS A 257 -29.34 -1.85 -7.30
N LEU A 258 -28.56 -1.27 -6.38
CA LEU A 258 -29.01 -0.95 -5.03
C LEU A 258 -29.65 0.43 -5.00
N HIS A 259 -30.82 0.50 -4.36
CA HIS A 259 -31.61 1.72 -4.18
C HIS A 259 -31.61 2.14 -2.70
N ILE A 260 -31.82 3.43 -2.46
CA ILE A 260 -31.93 4.02 -1.12
C ILE A 260 -33.16 3.43 -0.40
N SER A 261 -33.01 3.16 0.89
CA SER A 261 -34.02 2.48 1.74
C SER A 261 -34.25 3.14 3.10
N GLN A 262 -33.38 4.07 3.49
CA GLN A 262 -33.38 4.80 4.74
C GLN A 262 -33.59 6.29 4.50
N ASN A 263 -34.17 6.96 5.50
CA ASN A 263 -34.35 8.40 5.47
C ASN A 263 -33.14 9.08 6.13
N HIS A 264 -32.33 9.76 5.32
CA HIS A 264 -31.16 10.49 5.80
C HIS A 264 -31.50 11.94 6.15
N LEU A 265 -31.93 12.17 7.40
CA LEU A 265 -32.26 13.51 7.92
C LEU A 265 -31.06 14.49 7.88
N ASN A 266 -29.84 13.97 7.92
CA ASN A 266 -28.62 14.78 7.97
C ASN A 266 -28.16 15.31 6.60
N LEU A 267 -28.78 14.86 5.51
CA LEU A 267 -28.43 15.31 4.16
C LEU A 267 -29.24 16.56 3.81
N LYS A 268 -28.55 17.70 3.67
CA LYS A 268 -29.14 18.93 3.10
C LYS A 268 -29.30 18.86 1.57
N ALA A 269 -28.73 17.82 0.95
CA ALA A 269 -28.83 17.58 -0.48
C ALA A 269 -30.20 16.95 -0.84
N PRO A 270 -30.78 17.27 -2.02
CA PRO A 270 -32.06 16.72 -2.45
C PRO A 270 -31.92 15.22 -2.77
N VAL A 271 -32.20 14.35 -1.80
CA VAL A 271 -32.24 12.89 -1.99
C VAL A 271 -33.60 12.51 -2.57
N ARG A 272 -33.61 11.90 -3.75
CA ARG A 272 -34.82 11.33 -4.34
C ARG A 272 -35.02 9.90 -3.83
N PRO A 273 -36.26 9.46 -3.54
CA PRO A 273 -36.51 8.10 -3.03
C PRO A 273 -36.07 6.99 -4.00
N ASP A 274 -36.08 7.25 -5.32
CA ASP A 274 -35.68 6.27 -6.35
C ASP A 274 -34.19 6.24 -6.71
N MET A 275 -33.39 7.09 -6.08
CA MET A 275 -31.98 7.27 -6.41
C MET A 275 -31.18 5.98 -6.14
N THR A 276 -30.23 5.66 -7.02
CA THR A 276 -29.31 4.53 -6.79
C THR A 276 -28.20 4.92 -5.81
N LEU A 277 -27.62 3.94 -5.12
CA LEU A 277 -26.48 4.19 -4.23
C LEU A 277 -25.26 4.74 -5.00
N GLU A 278 -25.12 4.37 -6.28
CA GLU A 278 -24.10 4.95 -7.16
C GLU A 278 -24.30 6.47 -7.34
N GLN A 279 -25.53 6.90 -7.61
CA GLN A 279 -25.84 8.32 -7.76
C GLN A 279 -25.61 9.08 -6.46
N LEU A 280 -25.97 8.50 -5.31
CA LEU A 280 -25.74 9.09 -4.00
C LEU A 280 -24.25 9.34 -3.75
N ALA A 281 -23.42 8.34 -4.08
CA ALA A 281 -21.97 8.47 -3.94
C ALA A 281 -21.39 9.51 -4.92
N LYS A 282 -21.92 9.64 -6.15
CA LYS A 282 -21.51 10.69 -7.10
C LYS A 282 -21.77 12.09 -6.57
N LEU A 283 -22.90 12.30 -5.89
CA LEU A 283 -23.24 13.58 -5.29
C LEU A 283 -22.16 14.04 -4.28
N GLY A 284 -21.60 13.11 -3.50
CA GLY A 284 -20.52 13.42 -2.56
C GLY A 284 -19.14 13.59 -3.19
N ILE A 285 -18.96 13.19 -4.45
CA ILE A 285 -17.74 13.47 -5.22
C ILE A 285 -17.83 14.86 -5.82
N ASP A 286 -19.00 15.22 -6.35
CA ASP A 286 -19.24 16.53 -6.97
C ASP A 286 -19.28 17.64 -5.90
N ASP A 287 -19.93 17.37 -4.76
CA ASP A 287 -19.97 18.28 -3.60
C ASP A 287 -19.08 17.77 -2.46
N THR A 288 -17.81 18.16 -2.51
CA THR A 288 -16.80 17.79 -1.51
C THR A 288 -17.14 18.29 -0.10
N ALA A 289 -17.85 19.41 0.04
CA ALA A 289 -18.18 19.98 1.36
C ALA A 289 -19.10 19.07 2.18
N HIS A 290 -20.01 18.37 1.49
CA HIS A 290 -20.96 17.43 2.09
C HIS A 290 -20.54 15.96 1.93
N ALA A 291 -19.30 15.67 1.49
CA ALA A 291 -18.82 14.32 1.26
C ALA A 291 -18.91 13.41 2.50
N TRP A 292 -18.66 13.95 3.70
CA TRP A 292 -18.70 13.16 4.94
C TRP A 292 -20.12 12.71 5.35
N PRO A 293 -21.11 13.60 5.47
CA PRO A 293 -22.50 13.18 5.68
C PRO A 293 -23.00 12.19 4.61
N ILE A 294 -22.61 12.38 3.34
CA ILE A 294 -22.98 11.47 2.25
C ILE A 294 -22.33 10.10 2.41
N PHE A 295 -21.06 10.05 2.85
CA PHE A 295 -20.40 8.79 3.18
C PHE A 295 -21.08 8.07 4.35
N GLN A 296 -21.48 8.79 5.40
CA GLN A 296 -22.22 8.22 6.53
C GLN A 296 -23.57 7.65 6.11
N ALA A 297 -24.30 8.37 5.25
CA ALA A 297 -25.56 7.93 4.67
C ALA A 297 -25.38 6.67 3.78
N LEU A 298 -24.38 6.69 2.90
CA LEU A 298 -24.03 5.53 2.08
C LEU A 298 -23.67 4.33 2.94
N TRP A 299 -22.91 4.53 4.02
CA TRP A 299 -22.55 3.47 4.94
C TRP A 299 -23.77 2.89 5.64
N SER A 300 -24.69 3.73 6.13
CA SER A 300 -25.91 3.26 6.81
C SER A 300 -26.82 2.47 5.87
N GLU A 301 -26.90 2.85 4.59
CA GLU A 301 -27.59 2.11 3.53
C GLU A 301 -26.97 0.75 3.23
N LEU A 302 -25.63 0.66 3.19
CA LEU A 302 -24.92 -0.60 2.94
C LEU A 302 -25.06 -1.56 4.13
N THR A 303 -25.16 -1.02 5.34
CA THR A 303 -25.41 -1.80 6.56
C THR A 303 -26.90 -1.97 6.88
N ALA A 304 -27.81 -1.51 6.01
CA ALA A 304 -29.24 -1.70 6.24
C ALA A 304 -29.62 -3.18 6.15
N THR A 305 -30.46 -3.64 7.09
CA THR A 305 -31.07 -4.98 7.05
C THR A 305 -32.54 -4.91 6.64
N GLU A 306 -33.20 -3.79 6.91
CA GLU A 306 -34.61 -3.54 6.61
C GLU A 306 -34.81 -2.10 6.09
N ALA A 307 -35.87 -1.88 5.31
CA ALA A 307 -36.29 -0.54 4.89
C ALA A 307 -37.02 0.15 6.05
N THR A 308 -36.66 1.40 6.35
CA THR A 308 -37.12 2.07 7.57
C THR A 308 -38.53 2.66 7.44
N THR A 309 -39.01 2.93 6.22
CA THR A 309 -40.37 3.43 5.96
C THR A 309 -40.82 3.09 4.54
N ASN A 310 -42.00 2.49 4.37
CA ASN A 310 -42.67 2.34 3.09
C ASN A 310 -43.18 3.72 2.62
N VAL A 311 -42.31 4.54 2.02
CA VAL A 311 -42.75 5.78 1.36
C VAL A 311 -43.23 5.41 -0.04
N ASP A 312 -44.43 5.89 -0.42
CA ASP A 312 -45.01 5.68 -1.75
C ASP A 312 -44.01 6.10 -2.84
N GLY A 313 -43.60 5.15 -3.67
CA GLY A 313 -42.63 5.33 -4.75
C GLY A 313 -41.31 4.58 -4.57
N GLN A 314 -40.95 4.11 -3.36
CA GLN A 314 -39.70 3.37 -3.17
C GLN A 314 -39.76 1.94 -3.75
N LYS A 315 -38.67 1.53 -4.41
CA LYS A 315 -38.48 0.15 -4.87
C LYS A 315 -38.33 -0.83 -3.70
N PRO A 316 -38.73 -2.12 -3.88
CA PRO A 316 -38.61 -3.11 -2.84
C PRO A 316 -37.16 -3.26 -2.35
N PHE A 317 -36.99 -3.44 -1.04
CA PHE A 317 -35.70 -3.60 -0.43
C PHE A 317 -34.98 -4.84 -0.97
N SER A 318 -33.80 -4.61 -1.55
CA SER A 318 -32.89 -5.68 -1.94
C SER A 318 -31.91 -5.98 -0.80
N SER A 319 -31.79 -7.26 -0.46
CA SER A 319 -30.82 -7.75 0.52
C SER A 319 -29.42 -7.24 0.16
N ARG A 320 -28.73 -6.71 1.17
CA ARG A 320 -27.43 -6.07 0.98
C ARG A 320 -26.32 -7.12 0.94
N PRO A 321 -25.39 -7.03 -0.01
CA PRO A 321 -24.25 -7.94 -0.08
C PRO A 321 -23.28 -7.71 1.11
N PRO A 322 -22.46 -8.72 1.46
CA PRO A 322 -21.39 -8.55 2.44
C PRO A 322 -20.36 -7.49 2.01
N ILE A 323 -19.68 -6.92 2.99
CA ILE A 323 -18.68 -5.85 2.78
C ILE A 323 -17.27 -6.36 3.06
N LEU A 324 -16.35 -6.12 2.13
CA LEU A 324 -14.92 -6.26 2.33
C LEU A 324 -14.31 -4.87 2.58
N VAL A 325 -13.72 -4.67 3.76
CA VAL A 325 -12.93 -3.48 4.07
C VAL A 325 -11.46 -3.87 4.05
N THR A 326 -10.66 -3.11 3.30
CA THR A 326 -9.21 -3.30 3.25
C THR A 326 -8.48 -2.00 3.57
N VAL A 327 -7.49 -2.08 4.44
CA VAL A 327 -6.64 -0.95 4.82
C VAL A 327 -5.20 -1.41 4.81
N ASP A 328 -4.33 -0.68 4.11
CA ASP A 328 -2.89 -0.96 4.11
C ASP A 328 -2.08 0.13 4.80
N GLY A 329 -1.11 -0.27 5.62
CA GLY A 329 -0.25 0.61 6.39
C GLY A 329 -0.82 1.01 7.75
N LEU A 330 -1.51 0.10 8.46
CA LEU A 330 -2.20 0.37 9.73
C LEU A 330 -1.35 1.12 10.77
N ALA A 331 -0.03 0.91 10.80
CA ALA A 331 0.89 1.58 11.71
C ALA A 331 0.76 3.12 11.71
N HIS A 332 0.42 3.73 10.57
CA HIS A 332 0.24 5.18 10.47
C HIS A 332 -0.99 5.71 11.22
N TRP A 333 -1.95 4.85 11.55
CA TRP A 333 -3.14 5.23 12.32
C TRP A 333 -2.94 5.10 13.83
N MET A 334 -1.90 4.38 14.27
CA MET A 334 -1.58 4.17 15.68
C MET A 334 -0.62 5.26 16.23
N THR A 335 -0.57 6.41 15.55
CA THR A 335 0.29 7.55 15.91
C THR A 335 -0.48 8.84 15.99
N ASN A 336 0.15 9.82 16.62
CA ASN A 336 -0.19 11.21 16.38
C ASN A 336 -0.07 11.56 14.88
N SER A 337 -1.04 12.30 14.37
CA SER A 337 -1.02 12.79 12.98
C SER A 337 -0.14 14.04 12.87
N GLN A 338 0.06 14.55 11.66
CA GLN A 338 0.75 15.83 11.45
C GLN A 338 -0.19 17.04 11.49
N TYR A 339 -1.49 16.81 11.72
CA TYR A 339 -2.50 17.87 11.82
C TYR A 339 -2.48 18.58 13.17
N ARG A 340 -2.98 19.82 13.17
CA ARG A 340 -2.98 20.70 14.35
C ARG A 340 -4.38 21.19 14.71
N THR A 341 -4.67 21.34 15.99
CA THR A 341 -5.89 22.02 16.45
C THR A 341 -5.74 23.55 16.36
N ALA A 342 -6.80 24.29 16.68
CA ALA A 342 -6.76 25.75 16.76
C ALA A 342 -5.77 26.24 17.84
N GLU A 343 -5.59 25.45 18.91
CA GLU A 343 -4.65 25.66 20.01
C GLU A 343 -3.22 25.22 19.66
N TYR A 344 -2.96 24.82 18.42
CA TYR A 344 -1.67 24.34 17.92
C TYR A 344 -1.21 23.00 18.53
N GLU A 345 -2.13 22.23 19.11
CA GLU A 345 -1.87 20.88 19.61
C GLU A 345 -1.89 19.85 18.47
N ILE A 346 -1.13 18.76 18.61
CA ILE A 346 -1.10 17.71 17.61
C ILE A 346 -2.35 16.84 17.74
N ILE A 347 -3.06 16.67 16.63
CA ILE A 347 -4.25 15.81 16.59
C ILE A 347 -3.83 14.34 16.52
N HIS A 348 -4.38 13.50 17.39
CA HIS A 348 -4.16 12.05 17.32
C HIS A 348 -4.87 11.45 16.10
N ALA A 349 -4.30 10.44 15.43
CA ALA A 349 -4.93 9.89 14.22
C ALA A 349 -6.33 9.29 14.47
N HIS A 350 -6.59 8.75 15.66
CA HIS A 350 -7.93 8.29 16.07
C HIS A 350 -8.98 9.40 16.16
N ASP A 351 -8.59 10.68 16.24
CA ASP A 351 -9.55 11.81 16.27
C ASP A 351 -9.96 12.24 14.85
N LEU A 352 -9.29 11.71 13.81
CA LEU A 352 -9.73 11.89 12.44
C LEU A 352 -10.98 11.02 12.19
N ALA A 353 -12.07 11.64 11.79
CA ALA A 353 -13.39 11.01 11.69
C ALA A 353 -13.40 9.77 10.78
N LEU A 354 -12.68 9.84 9.65
CA LEU A 354 -12.56 8.71 8.72
C LEU A 354 -11.75 7.55 9.32
N VAL A 355 -10.63 7.84 9.98
CA VAL A 355 -9.79 6.83 10.64
C VAL A 355 -10.57 6.17 11.78
N ASN A 356 -11.22 6.99 12.61
CA ASN A 356 -12.06 6.52 13.71
C ASN A 356 -13.21 5.63 13.20
N HIS A 357 -13.83 5.98 12.07
CA HIS A 357 -14.88 5.16 11.46
C HIS A 357 -14.38 3.73 11.17
N PHE A 358 -13.21 3.57 10.55
CA PHE A 358 -12.66 2.25 10.25
C PHE A 358 -12.15 1.52 11.50
N LEU A 359 -11.45 2.21 12.40
CA LEU A 359 -11.01 1.61 13.67
C LEU A 359 -12.19 1.16 14.53
N SER A 360 -13.29 1.92 14.54
CA SER A 360 -14.49 1.54 15.28
C SER A 360 -15.23 0.33 14.67
N LEU A 361 -14.91 -0.09 13.43
CA LEU A 361 -15.36 -1.38 12.88
C LEU A 361 -14.60 -2.57 13.51
N LEU A 362 -13.40 -2.35 14.05
CA LEU A 362 -12.61 -3.39 14.71
C LEU A 362 -13.15 -3.72 16.11
N LEU A 363 -13.79 -2.76 16.77
CA LEU A 363 -14.31 -2.92 18.13
C LEU A 363 -15.43 -3.97 18.19
N SER A 364 -15.45 -4.78 19.23
CA SER A 364 -16.49 -5.80 19.46
C SER A 364 -17.70 -5.22 20.20
N GLU A 365 -17.47 -4.27 21.10
CA GLU A 365 -18.50 -3.65 21.95
C GLU A 365 -19.06 -2.39 21.27
N ARG A 366 -20.01 -2.58 20.35
CA ARG A 366 -20.66 -1.49 19.61
C ARG A 366 -22.17 -1.54 19.79
N SER A 367 -22.82 -0.37 19.85
CA SER A 367 -24.28 -0.26 19.99
C SER A 367 -25.05 -0.91 18.82
N SER A 368 -24.42 -1.06 17.67
CA SER A 368 -24.94 -1.78 16.51
C SER A 368 -23.87 -2.71 15.93
N PRO A 369 -24.23 -3.90 15.42
CA PRO A 369 -23.27 -4.82 14.82
C PRO A 369 -22.51 -4.11 13.69
N ALA A 370 -21.18 -4.25 13.66
CA ALA A 370 -20.33 -3.50 12.74
C ALA A 370 -20.71 -3.72 11.26
N LEU A 371 -21.07 -4.96 10.90
CA LEU A 371 -21.57 -5.36 9.59
C LEU A 371 -22.66 -6.44 9.76
N PRO A 372 -23.97 -6.08 9.78
CA PRO A 372 -25.04 -7.04 10.02
C PRO A 372 -25.22 -8.07 8.90
N ASN A 373 -24.86 -7.69 7.67
CA ASN A 373 -24.96 -8.55 6.48
C ASN A 373 -23.73 -9.46 6.31
N GLY A 374 -22.85 -9.52 7.33
CA GLY A 374 -21.56 -10.17 7.27
C GLY A 374 -20.51 -9.35 6.52
N GLY A 375 -19.26 -9.73 6.72
CA GLY A 375 -18.15 -9.09 6.03
C GLY A 375 -16.80 -9.47 6.56
N LEU A 376 -15.78 -9.00 5.84
CA LEU A 376 -14.39 -9.28 6.14
C LEU A 376 -13.65 -7.96 6.28
N LEU A 377 -12.99 -7.76 7.41
CA LEU A 377 -12.15 -6.60 7.67
C LEU A 377 -10.69 -7.04 7.67
N LEU A 378 -9.93 -6.60 6.66
CA LEU A 378 -8.51 -6.91 6.52
C LEU A 378 -7.68 -5.63 6.66
N TYR A 379 -6.83 -5.59 7.69
CA TYR A 379 -5.90 -4.51 7.92
C TYR A 379 -4.48 -5.03 7.78
N SER A 380 -3.69 -4.54 6.83
CA SER A 380 -2.29 -4.92 6.74
C SER A 380 -1.37 -3.91 7.41
N THR A 381 -0.38 -4.45 8.09
CA THR A 381 0.82 -3.70 8.46
C THR A 381 1.66 -3.44 7.21
N SER A 382 2.46 -2.37 7.24
CA SER A 382 3.54 -2.17 6.27
C SER A 382 4.86 -2.19 7.03
N THR A 383 5.92 -2.61 6.35
CA THR A 383 7.31 -2.50 6.84
C THR A 383 8.16 -1.60 5.94
N SER A 384 7.51 -0.94 4.99
CA SER A 384 8.10 0.08 4.12
C SER A 384 7.49 1.42 4.46
N ASN A 385 8.34 2.41 4.75
CA ASN A 385 7.94 3.76 5.12
C ASN A 385 7.01 3.84 6.36
N THR A 386 7.24 3.02 7.38
CA THR A 386 6.38 2.98 8.58
C THR A 386 7.06 3.57 9.82
N PRO A 387 6.32 4.29 10.68
CA PRO A 387 6.83 4.69 11.98
C PRO A 387 7.05 3.47 12.88
N THR A 388 8.14 3.45 13.65
CA THR A 388 8.39 2.42 14.67
C THR A 388 7.71 2.82 15.98
N LEU A 389 6.73 2.04 16.40
CA LEU A 389 5.85 2.36 17.51
C LEU A 389 5.82 1.21 18.49
N TYR A 390 6.37 1.46 19.67
CA TYR A 390 6.46 0.47 20.72
C TYR A 390 5.09 -0.10 21.11
N THR A 391 4.07 0.75 21.26
CA THR A 391 2.73 0.30 21.65
C THR A 391 2.07 -0.58 20.60
N PHE A 392 2.27 -0.26 19.33
CA PHE A 392 1.70 -1.05 18.26
C PHE A 392 2.41 -2.39 18.12
N GLU A 393 3.74 -2.43 18.27
CA GLU A 393 4.51 -3.68 18.28
C GLU A 393 4.04 -4.61 19.40
N VAL A 394 3.92 -4.12 20.63
CA VAL A 394 3.41 -4.91 21.76
C VAL A 394 1.97 -5.37 21.49
N LEU A 395 1.12 -4.52 20.92
CA LEU A 395 -0.25 -4.90 20.57
C LEU A 395 -0.28 -6.05 19.55
N LEU A 396 0.61 -6.03 18.55
CA LEU A 396 0.71 -7.11 17.57
C LEU A 396 1.20 -8.42 18.20
N GLU A 397 2.17 -8.34 19.12
CA GLU A 397 2.67 -9.51 19.86
C GLU A 397 1.59 -10.09 20.79
N GLN A 398 0.83 -9.25 21.49
CA GLN A 398 -0.29 -9.66 22.33
C GLN A 398 -1.41 -10.31 21.51
N LEU A 399 -1.74 -9.76 20.34
CA LEU A 399 -2.71 -10.37 19.43
C LEU A 399 -2.22 -11.71 18.86
N ALA A 400 -0.92 -11.83 18.57
CA ALA A 400 -0.33 -13.08 18.10
C ALA A 400 -0.40 -14.15 19.20
N ALA A 401 -0.06 -13.81 20.44
CA ALA A 401 -0.19 -14.69 21.60
C ALA A 401 -1.64 -15.13 21.83
N ARG A 402 -2.60 -14.20 21.72
CA ARG A 402 -4.04 -14.49 21.81
C ARG A 402 -4.51 -15.43 20.71
N THR A 403 -4.07 -15.20 19.47
CA THR A 403 -4.41 -16.06 18.32
C THR A 403 -3.84 -17.46 18.50
N ALA A 404 -2.67 -17.59 19.13
CA ALA A 404 -2.06 -18.87 19.50
C ALA A 404 -2.70 -19.55 20.73
N GLY A 405 -3.68 -18.91 21.39
CA GLY A 405 -4.38 -19.46 22.55
C GLY A 405 -3.60 -19.33 23.88
N ILE A 406 -2.57 -18.49 23.93
CA ILE A 406 -1.79 -18.24 25.16
C ILE A 406 -2.64 -17.41 26.14
N PRO A 407 -2.83 -17.85 27.40
CA PRO A 407 -3.63 -17.12 28.36
C PRO A 407 -2.93 -15.82 28.81
N THR A 408 -3.73 -14.79 29.10
CA THR A 408 -3.26 -13.44 29.46
C THR A 408 -2.42 -13.41 30.73
N ASP A 409 -2.60 -14.37 31.63
CA ASP A 409 -1.94 -14.42 32.94
C ASP A 409 -0.60 -15.17 32.89
N SER A 410 -0.26 -15.76 31.75
CA SER A 410 1.01 -16.47 31.58
C SER A 410 2.19 -15.51 31.45
N SER A 411 3.36 -15.93 31.93
CA SER A 411 4.61 -15.18 31.77
C SER A 411 5.04 -15.03 30.30
N GLU A 412 4.49 -15.85 29.39
CA GLU A 412 4.78 -15.80 27.96
C GLU A 412 3.92 -14.73 27.25
N PHE A 413 2.87 -14.23 27.88
CA PHE A 413 2.07 -13.14 27.34
C PHE A 413 2.87 -11.82 27.37
N PRO A 414 3.07 -11.14 26.23
CA PRO A 414 3.85 -9.90 26.17
C PRO A 414 3.27 -8.81 27.06
N ALA A 415 4.03 -8.37 28.07
CA ALA A 415 3.63 -7.31 28.98
C ALA A 415 4.06 -5.92 28.47
N VAL A 416 3.23 -4.92 28.72
CA VAL A 416 3.56 -3.53 28.40
C VAL A 416 4.60 -3.00 29.39
N SER A 417 5.69 -2.45 28.88
CA SER A 417 6.72 -1.80 29.68
C SER A 417 6.20 -0.47 30.24
N GLN A 418 6.14 -0.38 31.57
CA GLN A 418 5.62 0.79 32.29
C GLN A 418 6.44 2.07 32.02
N TYR A 419 7.73 1.94 31.73
CA TYR A 419 8.63 3.08 31.57
C TYR A 419 8.64 3.68 30.16
N ARG A 420 8.02 3.03 29.17
CA ARG A 420 8.01 3.48 27.77
C ARG A 420 6.82 4.38 27.38
N ARG A 421 6.02 4.82 28.37
CA ARG A 421 4.83 5.71 28.18
C ARG A 421 3.96 5.27 27.00
N PRO A 422 3.29 4.12 27.11
CA PRO A 422 2.47 3.62 26.03
C PRO A 422 1.28 4.55 25.74
N ASP A 423 0.94 4.68 24.47
CA ASP A 423 -0.32 5.28 24.04
C ASP A 423 -1.51 4.42 24.50
N GLN A 424 -2.29 4.99 25.42
CA GLN A 424 -3.44 4.34 26.02
C GLN A 424 -4.57 4.08 25.00
N ARG A 425 -4.71 4.92 23.97
CA ARG A 425 -5.77 4.77 22.96
C ARG A 425 -5.52 3.56 22.07
N VAL A 426 -4.26 3.30 21.75
CA VAL A 426 -3.84 2.11 20.98
C VAL A 426 -4.02 0.85 21.83
N LEU A 427 -3.68 0.89 23.12
CA LEU A 427 -3.91 -0.24 24.03
C LEU A 427 -5.41 -0.53 24.25
N ALA A 428 -6.25 0.51 24.34
CA ALA A 428 -7.69 0.36 24.49
C ALA A 428 -8.32 -0.41 23.32
N LEU A 429 -7.82 -0.19 22.10
CA LEU A 429 -8.27 -0.90 20.90
C LEU A 429 -8.16 -2.43 21.05
N LEU A 430 -7.10 -2.93 21.69
CA LEU A 430 -6.93 -4.37 21.93
C LEU A 430 -7.96 -4.91 22.93
N ASN A 431 -8.18 -4.17 24.01
CA ASN A 431 -9.12 -4.57 25.07
C ASN A 431 -10.57 -4.61 24.55
N GLU A 432 -10.91 -3.66 23.69
CA GLU A 432 -12.24 -3.52 23.10
C GLU A 432 -12.48 -4.45 21.89
N ALA A 433 -11.42 -4.82 21.15
CA ALA A 433 -11.50 -5.69 19.98
C ALA A 433 -11.24 -7.15 20.33
N LYS A 434 -12.20 -7.79 21.02
CA LYS A 434 -12.08 -9.20 21.45
C LYS A 434 -12.06 -10.20 20.29
N ASP A 435 -12.72 -9.91 19.18
CA ASP A 435 -12.81 -10.85 18.04
C ASP A 435 -11.70 -10.66 17.00
N LEU A 436 -10.70 -9.83 17.33
CA LEU A 436 -9.60 -9.51 16.43
C LEU A 436 -8.54 -10.61 16.43
N SER A 437 -8.24 -11.13 15.24
CA SER A 437 -7.19 -12.13 15.04
C SER A 437 -6.04 -11.58 14.21
N THR A 438 -4.84 -12.13 14.38
CA THR A 438 -3.68 -11.81 13.53
C THR A 438 -3.37 -12.95 12.58
N GLN A 439 -3.06 -12.61 11.34
CA GLN A 439 -2.56 -13.55 10.34
C GLN A 439 -1.16 -13.11 9.92
N ARG A 440 -0.14 -13.89 10.31
CA ARG A 440 1.25 -13.59 9.98
C ARG A 440 1.62 -14.27 8.66
N LEU A 441 1.97 -13.47 7.66
CA LEU A 441 2.51 -13.97 6.40
C LEU A 441 4.02 -14.16 6.51
N THR A 442 4.45 -15.37 6.19
CA THR A 442 5.86 -15.80 6.18
C THR A 442 6.41 -15.89 4.75
N GLY A 443 7.70 -16.21 4.64
CA GLY A 443 8.29 -16.65 3.36
C GLY A 443 7.58 -17.88 2.80
N LEU A 444 7.72 -18.09 1.49
CA LEU A 444 7.17 -19.26 0.80
C LEU A 444 7.91 -20.52 1.18
N ASP A 445 7.23 -21.65 1.11
CA ASP A 445 7.86 -22.96 1.14
C ASP A 445 8.70 -23.20 -0.13
N LYS A 446 9.54 -24.24 -0.10
CA LYS A 446 10.38 -24.58 -1.26
C LYS A 446 9.56 -24.96 -2.48
N GLU A 447 8.45 -25.67 -2.28
CA GLU A 447 7.53 -26.09 -3.34
C GLU A 447 6.82 -24.89 -3.98
N ASP A 448 6.24 -24.01 -3.15
CA ASP A 448 5.61 -22.78 -3.62
C ASP A 448 6.62 -21.84 -4.32
N SER A 449 7.87 -21.81 -3.82
CA SER A 449 8.96 -21.05 -4.44
C SER A 449 9.35 -21.61 -5.81
N LYS A 450 9.32 -22.94 -5.97
CA LYS A 450 9.56 -23.60 -7.26
C LYS A 450 8.51 -23.18 -8.27
N GLY A 451 7.22 -23.26 -7.93
CA GLY A 451 6.14 -22.86 -8.84
C GLY A 451 6.18 -21.38 -9.24
N LEU A 452 6.59 -20.49 -8.33
CA LEU A 452 6.83 -19.08 -8.66
C LEU A 452 8.02 -18.88 -9.62
N LEU A 453 9.12 -19.62 -9.43
CA LEU A 453 10.28 -19.55 -10.31
C LEU A 453 9.96 -20.14 -11.69
N GLU A 454 9.17 -21.22 -11.75
CA GLU A 454 8.67 -21.81 -13.01
C GLU A 454 7.84 -20.81 -13.79
N TYR A 455 6.96 -20.07 -13.11
CA TYR A 455 6.24 -18.97 -13.73
C TYR A 455 7.17 -17.89 -14.32
N PHE A 456 8.28 -17.54 -13.63
CA PHE A 456 9.27 -16.59 -14.14
C PHE A 456 10.04 -17.14 -15.35
N ALA A 457 10.31 -18.44 -15.40
CA ALA A 457 10.95 -19.08 -16.53
C ALA A 457 10.01 -19.16 -17.74
N HIS A 458 8.77 -19.60 -17.55
CA HIS A 458 7.76 -19.67 -18.61
C HIS A 458 7.42 -18.30 -19.21
N SER A 459 7.46 -17.24 -18.42
CA SER A 459 7.28 -15.86 -18.90
C SER A 459 8.51 -15.28 -19.61
N GLY A 460 9.63 -16.03 -19.64
CA GLY A 460 10.87 -15.62 -20.31
C GLY A 460 11.73 -14.62 -19.54
N ILE A 461 11.39 -14.35 -18.27
CA ILE A 461 12.14 -13.45 -17.39
C ILE A 461 13.38 -14.16 -16.85
N LEU A 462 13.22 -15.39 -16.39
CA LEU A 462 14.30 -16.24 -15.91
C LEU A 462 14.76 -17.18 -17.04
N ARG A 463 16.06 -17.19 -17.32
CA ARG A 463 16.67 -18.01 -18.39
C ARG A 463 17.48 -19.20 -17.86
N GLU A 464 17.49 -19.39 -16.55
CA GLU A 464 18.21 -20.48 -15.89
C GLU A 464 17.32 -21.72 -15.79
N LYS A 465 17.92 -22.92 -15.85
CA LYS A 465 17.18 -24.18 -15.67
C LYS A 465 16.79 -24.31 -14.20
N ILE A 466 15.51 -24.56 -13.95
CA ILE A 466 14.99 -24.71 -12.59
C ILE A 466 15.26 -26.15 -12.15
N THR A 467 16.30 -26.33 -11.35
CA THR A 467 16.60 -27.56 -10.61
C THR A 467 16.28 -27.36 -9.13
N GLU A 468 16.12 -28.45 -8.37
CA GLU A 468 15.87 -28.36 -6.93
C GLU A 468 17.00 -27.65 -6.18
N GLU A 469 18.25 -27.88 -6.59
CA GLU A 469 19.42 -27.17 -6.08
C GLU A 469 19.31 -25.67 -6.31
N PHE A 470 18.91 -25.27 -7.52
CA PHE A 470 18.71 -23.87 -7.88
C PHE A 470 17.61 -23.23 -7.04
N VAL A 471 16.47 -23.91 -6.89
CA VAL A 471 15.37 -23.44 -6.04
C VAL A 471 15.86 -23.29 -4.59
N SER A 472 16.60 -24.27 -4.06
CA SER A 472 17.16 -24.22 -2.71
C SER A 472 18.15 -23.06 -2.52
N GLU A 473 19.01 -22.80 -3.50
CA GLU A 473 19.94 -21.64 -3.49
C GLU A 473 19.14 -20.33 -3.43
N LYS A 474 18.17 -20.12 -4.33
CA LYS A 474 17.38 -18.87 -4.38
C LYS A 474 16.47 -18.71 -3.16
N TRP A 475 15.93 -19.80 -2.65
CA TRP A 475 15.12 -19.81 -1.44
C TRP A 475 15.95 -19.40 -0.22
N THR A 476 17.17 -19.93 -0.11
CA THR A 476 18.10 -19.56 0.97
C THR A 476 18.55 -18.10 0.86
N LEU A 477 18.94 -17.67 -0.34
CA LEU A 477 19.39 -16.29 -0.59
C LEU A 477 18.27 -15.25 -0.41
N SER A 478 17.01 -15.65 -0.60
CA SER A 478 15.85 -14.77 -0.36
C SER A 478 15.45 -14.69 1.12
N GLY A 479 16.22 -15.28 2.04
CA GLY A 479 15.89 -15.27 3.47
C GLY A 479 14.73 -16.22 3.78
N MET A 480 14.85 -17.47 3.33
CA MET A 480 13.83 -18.51 3.51
C MET A 480 12.52 -18.22 2.74
N GLY A 481 12.64 -17.81 1.47
CA GLY A 481 11.49 -17.70 0.56
C GLY A 481 10.73 -16.39 0.63
N ILE A 482 11.33 -15.28 1.08
CA ILE A 482 10.65 -13.97 1.02
C ILE A 482 10.42 -13.58 -0.43
N ILE A 483 9.15 -13.50 -0.84
CA ILE A 483 8.73 -13.29 -2.23
C ILE A 483 9.41 -12.08 -2.87
N GLY A 484 9.41 -10.93 -2.19
CA GLY A 484 9.98 -9.70 -2.71
C GLY A 484 11.50 -9.77 -2.93
N GLU A 485 12.23 -10.57 -2.17
CA GLU A 485 13.66 -10.81 -2.41
C GLU A 485 13.87 -11.89 -3.48
N LEU A 486 13.03 -12.93 -3.49
CA LEU A 486 13.03 -13.96 -4.53
C LEU A 486 12.75 -13.36 -5.92
N GLU A 487 11.81 -12.41 -6.00
CA GLU A 487 11.50 -11.65 -7.22
C GLU A 487 12.72 -10.85 -7.70
N LYS A 488 13.46 -10.19 -6.79
CA LYS A 488 14.69 -9.47 -7.16
C LYS A 488 15.79 -10.41 -7.66
N LEU A 489 15.92 -11.58 -7.04
CA LEU A 489 16.91 -12.58 -7.45
C LEU A 489 16.53 -13.21 -8.79
N GLY A 490 15.25 -13.49 -9.03
CA GLY A 490 14.73 -14.03 -10.28
C GLY A 490 14.81 -13.06 -11.47
N LYS A 491 14.64 -11.74 -11.23
CA LYS A 491 14.80 -10.72 -12.27
C LYS A 491 16.24 -10.51 -12.73
N ARG A 492 17.23 -10.80 -11.89
CA ARG A 492 18.63 -10.56 -12.23
C ARG A 492 19.08 -11.58 -13.26
N VAL A 493 19.00 -11.21 -14.52
CA VAL A 493 19.64 -11.93 -15.63
C VAL A 493 21.14 -12.03 -15.31
N ARG A 494 21.58 -13.19 -14.82
CA ARG A 494 22.98 -13.56 -14.97
C ARG A 494 23.17 -13.79 -16.46
N VAL A 495 24.07 -13.04 -17.07
CA VAL A 495 24.53 -13.33 -18.43
C VAL A 495 24.99 -14.79 -18.39
N PRO A 496 24.44 -15.68 -19.25
CA PRO A 496 24.89 -17.06 -19.27
C PRO A 496 26.41 -17.09 -19.49
N PRO A 497 27.14 -18.07 -18.93
CA PRO A 497 28.54 -18.24 -19.30
C PRO A 497 28.65 -18.31 -20.83
N PRO A 498 29.74 -17.77 -21.42
CA PRO A 498 29.91 -17.76 -22.87
C PRO A 498 29.72 -19.18 -23.40
N ILE A 499 28.86 -19.31 -24.40
CA ILE A 499 28.64 -20.58 -25.11
C ILE A 499 30.02 -21.06 -25.56
N PRO A 500 30.46 -22.28 -25.19
CA PRO A 500 31.71 -22.81 -25.70
C PRO A 500 31.60 -22.83 -27.22
N MET A 501 32.46 -22.07 -27.90
CA MET A 501 32.49 -22.09 -29.36
C MET A 501 32.74 -23.54 -29.80
N PRO A 502 32.04 -24.02 -30.85
CA PRO A 502 32.34 -25.33 -31.38
C PRO A 502 33.83 -25.39 -31.73
N ALA A 503 34.50 -26.44 -31.30
CA ALA A 503 35.89 -26.68 -31.66
C ALA A 503 35.96 -26.59 -33.20
N ALA A 504 36.79 -25.67 -33.70
CA ALA A 504 37.10 -25.63 -35.12
C ALA A 504 37.76 -26.97 -35.46
N ASN A 505 37.03 -27.81 -36.19
CA ASN A 505 37.59 -29.01 -36.82
C ASN A 505 38.52 -28.62 -37.96
#